data_AF-A0A7V8XU33-F1
#
_entry.id   AF-A0A7V8XU33-F1
#
_cell.length_a   1.000
_cell.length_b   1.000
_cell.length_c   1.000
_cell.angle_alpha   90.00
_cell.angle_beta   90.00
_cell.angle_gamma   90.00
#
_symmetry.space_group_name_H-M   'P 1'
#
loop_
_entity.id
_entity.type
_entity.pdbx_description
1 polymer ?
#
loop_
_entity_poly.entity_id
_entity_poly.type
_entity_poly.pdbx_seq_one_letter_code
_entity_poly.pdbx_strand_id
1 'polypeptide(L)'
;MAKRRDPKQKEYNPLDDARGRFPIEVDLVRDVIGEPANATPALAAADATATALVPPEAYKESRGVEKLVKYNKFLTTPREKLELERLAARLSGALGVSVKPSQVIRACLIHLLHAEHEIIRHAERQPTVRRPSNTEAIALAEFDQVIAEILSAAFRDAGPIRPKR
;
A
#
# COMPACT_ATOMS: atom_id res chain seq x y z
N MET A 1 53.80 -16.92 32.76
CA MET A 1 53.84 -18.10 31.87
C MET A 1 52.77 -17.94 30.79
N ALA A 2 53.16 -17.68 29.54
CA ALA A 2 52.25 -17.49 28.42
C ALA A 2 51.88 -18.85 27.81
N LYS A 3 50.59 -19.21 27.82
CA LYS A 3 50.09 -20.45 27.20
C LYS A 3 50.25 -20.33 25.68
N ARG A 4 51.04 -21.22 25.06
CA ARG A 4 51.14 -21.37 23.60
C ARG A 4 49.79 -21.90 23.08
N ARG A 5 49.22 -21.23 22.07
CA ARG A 5 47.98 -21.65 21.40
C ARG A 5 48.25 -22.84 20.47
N ASP A 6 47.33 -23.80 20.43
CA ASP A 6 47.39 -24.98 19.56
C ASP A 6 47.19 -24.62 18.08
N PRO A 7 47.96 -25.22 17.15
CA PRO A 7 48.00 -24.83 15.73
C PRO A 7 46.73 -25.17 14.92
N LYS A 8 45.70 -25.76 15.54
CA LYS A 8 44.43 -26.13 14.88
C LYS A 8 43.24 -25.30 15.33
N GLN A 9 43.40 -24.33 16.24
CA GLN A 9 42.32 -23.40 16.57
C GLN A 9 42.29 -22.27 15.56
N LYS A 10 41.30 -22.30 14.66
CA LYS A 10 40.95 -21.14 13.83
C LYS A 10 40.48 -20.01 14.75
N GLU A 11 41.03 -18.82 14.52
CA GLU A 11 40.68 -17.62 15.24
C GLU A 11 39.19 -17.31 15.03
N TYR A 12 38.46 -17.11 16.13
CA TYR A 12 37.05 -16.76 16.06
C TYR A 12 36.92 -15.38 15.40
N ASN A 13 36.44 -15.36 14.17
CA ASN A 13 36.13 -14.13 13.44
C ASN A 13 34.62 -13.88 13.52
N PRO A 14 34.14 -12.92 14.31
CA PRO A 14 32.71 -12.64 14.45
C PRO A 14 32.03 -12.19 13.14
N LEU A 15 32.81 -11.90 12.09
CA LEU A 15 32.30 -11.64 10.75
C LEU A 15 31.89 -12.91 9.97
N ASP A 16 32.38 -14.09 10.37
CA ASP A 16 31.99 -15.36 9.74
C ASP A 16 30.63 -15.85 10.25
N ASP A 17 30.26 -15.55 11.50
CA ASP A 17 28.91 -15.81 12.04
C ASP A 17 27.84 -14.92 11.38
N ALA A 18 28.22 -13.72 10.94
CA ALA A 18 27.31 -12.78 10.27
C ALA A 18 27.02 -13.13 8.80
N ARG A 19 27.72 -14.11 8.20
CA ARG A 19 27.53 -14.54 6.81
C ARG A 19 26.57 -15.72 6.65
N GLY A 20 26.08 -16.30 7.75
CA GLY A 20 25.07 -17.36 7.75
C GLY A 20 23.66 -16.80 7.93
N ARG A 21 23.01 -16.37 6.83
CA ARG A 21 21.56 -16.12 6.63
C ARG A 21 21.23 -14.72 6.10
N PHE A 22 21.65 -14.42 4.88
CA PHE A 22 20.80 -13.63 3.97
C PHE A 22 20.97 -14.21 2.57
N PRO A 23 19.94 -14.77 1.93
CA PRO A 23 19.99 -15.03 0.50
C PRO A 23 20.03 -13.65 -0.18
N ILE A 24 21.21 -13.25 -0.64
CA ILE A 24 21.31 -12.16 -1.61
C ILE A 24 20.79 -12.76 -2.91
N GLU A 25 19.56 -12.38 -3.29
CA GLU A 25 19.02 -12.70 -4.61
C GLU A 25 19.98 -12.13 -5.66
N VAL A 26 20.64 -13.02 -6.40
CA VAL A 26 21.72 -12.73 -7.35
C VAL A 26 21.22 -11.92 -8.56
N ASP A 27 19.90 -11.74 -8.69
CA ASP A 27 19.27 -11.01 -9.78
C ASP A 27 19.36 -9.47 -9.61
N LEU A 28 19.70 -8.96 -8.42
CA LEU A 28 19.74 -7.50 -8.17
C LEU A 28 21.04 -6.80 -8.63
N VAL A 29 22.06 -7.55 -9.03
CA VAL A 29 23.39 -6.99 -9.38
C VAL A 29 23.56 -6.77 -10.89
N ARG A 30 22.61 -7.21 -11.73
CA ARG A 30 22.69 -7.04 -13.19
C ARG A 30 22.15 -5.72 -13.74
N ASP A 31 21.43 -4.93 -12.96
CA ASP A 31 20.80 -3.68 -13.46
C ASP A 31 21.65 -2.41 -13.27
N VAL A 32 22.84 -2.50 -12.66
CA VAL A 32 23.69 -1.33 -12.34
C VAL A 32 24.88 -1.13 -13.29
N ILE A 33 25.13 -2.06 -14.23
CA ILE A 33 26.14 -1.87 -15.28
C ILE A 33 25.43 -1.77 -16.62
N GLY A 34 25.07 -0.54 -16.98
CA GLY A 34 24.51 -0.23 -18.28
C GLY A 34 25.51 -0.48 -19.40
N GLU A 35 25.01 -0.96 -20.54
CA GLU A 35 25.53 -0.62 -21.86
C GLU A 35 24.36 -0.39 -22.84
N PRO A 36 24.56 0.45 -23.88
CA PRO A 36 23.48 1.21 -24.50
C PRO A 36 23.10 0.75 -25.92
N ALA A 37 21.93 1.23 -26.33
CA ALA A 37 21.52 1.59 -27.69
C ALA A 37 21.45 0.49 -28.77
N ASN A 38 20.21 0.21 -29.19
CA ASN A 38 19.92 0.35 -30.62
C ASN A 38 18.47 0.84 -30.84
N ALA A 39 18.36 2.02 -31.45
CA ALA A 39 17.12 2.63 -31.86
C ALA A 39 16.59 1.98 -33.14
N THR A 40 15.27 1.99 -33.37
CA THR A 40 14.56 2.66 -34.50
C THR A 40 13.06 2.25 -34.46
N PRO A 41 12.10 3.15 -34.78
CA PRO A 41 10.71 3.06 -34.35
C PRO A 41 9.75 2.52 -35.44
N ALA A 42 8.62 1.94 -35.04
CA ALA A 42 7.48 1.68 -35.93
C ALA A 42 6.14 1.66 -35.18
N LEU A 43 5.35 2.72 -35.43
CA LEU A 43 3.90 2.77 -35.64
C LEU A 43 2.94 1.85 -34.84
N ALA A 44 2.17 2.51 -33.97
CA ALA A 44 0.69 2.53 -33.92
C ALA A 44 -0.10 1.24 -34.26
N ALA A 45 -0.68 0.64 -33.22
CA ALA A 45 -2.06 0.12 -33.17
C ALA A 45 -2.36 -0.19 -31.70
N ALA A 46 -3.16 0.62 -31.02
CA ALA A 46 -4.55 0.29 -30.74
C ALA A 46 -4.73 -1.11 -30.13
N ASP A 47 -4.66 -1.18 -28.80
CA ASP A 47 -5.51 -2.12 -28.07
C ASP A 47 -5.96 -1.51 -26.76
N ALA A 48 -6.99 -0.66 -26.89
CA ALA A 48 -7.82 -0.24 -25.78
C ALA A 48 -8.71 -1.43 -25.40
N THR A 49 -8.17 -2.36 -24.61
CA THR A 49 -9.01 -3.32 -23.92
C THR A 49 -9.70 -2.59 -22.77
N ALA A 50 -10.83 -1.96 -23.13
CA ALA A 50 -11.79 -1.40 -22.22
C ALA A 50 -12.08 -2.43 -21.11
N THR A 51 -11.61 -2.10 -19.90
CA THR A 51 -12.09 -2.76 -18.70
C THR A 51 -13.57 -2.41 -18.61
N ALA A 52 -14.42 -3.36 -18.99
CA ALA A 52 -15.86 -3.22 -18.92
C ALA A 52 -16.23 -2.69 -17.54
N LEU A 53 -16.80 -1.47 -17.53
CA LEU A 53 -17.46 -0.90 -16.37
C LEU A 53 -18.53 -1.88 -15.94
N VAL A 54 -18.27 -2.61 -14.85
CA VAL A 54 -19.29 -3.42 -14.20
C VAL A 54 -20.41 -2.46 -13.78
N PRO A 55 -21.67 -2.67 -14.23
CA PRO A 55 -22.78 -1.83 -13.82
C PRO A 55 -22.92 -1.82 -12.29
N PRO A 56 -23.30 -0.68 -11.67
CA PRO A 56 -23.41 -0.55 -10.21
C PRO A 56 -24.51 -1.45 -9.57
N GLU A 57 -25.27 -2.19 -10.37
CA GLU A 57 -26.43 -3.00 -9.96
C GLU A 57 -26.09 -4.43 -9.53
N ALA A 58 -24.82 -4.86 -9.55
CA ALA A 58 -24.45 -6.26 -9.32
C ALA A 58 -23.93 -6.60 -7.90
N TYR A 59 -23.96 -5.67 -6.94
CA TYR A 59 -23.70 -6.00 -5.54
C TYR A 59 -24.99 -6.43 -4.84
N LYS A 60 -25.51 -7.60 -5.22
CA LYS A 60 -26.50 -8.27 -4.36
C LYS A 60 -25.86 -8.47 -2.99
N GLU A 61 -26.39 -7.81 -1.96
CA GLU A 61 -25.96 -7.96 -0.58
C GLU A 61 -26.02 -9.43 -0.17
N SER A 62 -24.89 -10.13 -0.30
CA SER A 62 -24.63 -11.39 0.35
C SER A 62 -24.66 -11.10 1.86
N ARG A 63 -25.78 -11.43 2.50
CA ARG A 63 -25.96 -11.29 3.97
C ARG A 63 -25.10 -12.27 4.78
N GLY A 64 -24.00 -12.76 4.22
CA GLY A 64 -23.06 -13.68 4.85
C GLY A 64 -21.71 -13.01 5.08
N VAL A 65 -21.02 -13.39 6.15
CA VAL A 65 -19.64 -12.96 6.37
C VAL A 65 -18.77 -13.51 5.25
N GLU A 66 -18.38 -12.65 4.30
CA GLU A 66 -17.50 -13.03 3.21
C GLU A 66 -16.10 -13.39 3.74
N LYS A 67 -15.53 -14.48 3.21
CA LYS A 67 -14.17 -14.89 3.57
C LYS A 67 -13.16 -13.94 2.95
N LEU A 68 -12.10 -13.61 3.69
CA LEU A 68 -10.97 -12.87 3.16
C LEU A 68 -10.19 -13.77 2.19
N VAL A 69 -10.37 -13.54 0.90
CA VAL A 69 -9.80 -14.39 -0.16
C VAL A 69 -8.51 -13.85 -0.80
N LYS A 70 -8.26 -12.53 -0.69
CA LYS A 70 -7.15 -11.88 -1.40
C LYS A 70 -6.47 -10.81 -0.55
N TYR A 71 -5.15 -10.76 -0.65
CA TYR A 71 -4.34 -9.66 -0.11
C TYR A 71 -4.30 -8.51 -1.12
N ASN A 72 -4.63 -7.31 -0.67
CA ASN A 72 -4.40 -6.09 -1.43
C ASN A 72 -3.07 -5.47 -0.99
N LYS A 73 -2.19 -5.17 -1.95
CA LYS A 73 -0.87 -4.57 -1.68
C LYS A 73 -0.92 -3.09 -2.04
N PHE A 74 -0.59 -2.24 -1.08
CA PHE A 74 -0.46 -0.80 -1.27
C PHE A 74 1.01 -0.43 -1.09
N LEU A 75 1.51 0.48 -1.93
CA LEU A 75 2.80 1.10 -1.71
C LEU A 75 2.65 2.11 -0.57
N THR A 76 3.52 2.01 0.43
CA THR A 76 3.56 2.92 1.57
C THR A 76 5.01 3.23 1.86
N THR A 77 5.27 4.46 2.30
CA THR A 77 6.55 4.86 2.85
C THR A 77 6.79 4.18 4.20
N PRO A 78 8.06 4.01 4.63
CA PRO A 78 8.36 3.48 5.96
C PRO A 78 7.71 4.29 7.10
N ARG A 79 7.55 5.61 6.89
CA ARG A 79 6.91 6.51 7.85
C ARG A 79 5.41 6.23 7.97
N GLU A 80 4.68 6.10 6.86
CA GLU A 80 3.25 5.80 6.88
C GLU A 80 2.96 4.45 7.52
N LYS A 81 3.80 3.44 7.22
CA LYS A 81 3.71 2.13 7.86
C LYS A 81 3.82 2.25 9.39
N LEU A 82 4.83 2.98 9.88
CA LEU A 82 5.04 3.18 11.31
C LEU A 82 3.88 3.95 11.96
N GLU A 83 3.36 4.98 11.31
CA GLU A 83 2.23 5.76 11.84
C GLU A 83 0.94 4.95 11.90
N LEU A 84 0.70 4.09 10.91
CA LEU A 84 -0.44 3.17 10.93
C LEU A 84 -0.32 2.14 12.06
N GLU A 85 0.88 1.59 12.29
CA GLU A 85 1.15 0.67 13.42
C GLU A 85 0.93 1.36 14.77
N ARG A 86 1.41 2.60 14.93
CA ARG A 86 1.19 3.42 16.13
C ARG A 86 -0.30 3.72 16.35
N LEU A 87 -1.03 4.03 15.29
CA LEU A 87 -2.48 4.25 15.38
C LEU A 87 -3.20 2.98 15.85
N ALA A 88 -2.89 1.82 15.27
CA ALA A 88 -3.48 0.55 15.68
C ALA A 88 -3.15 0.20 17.13
N ALA A 89 -1.92 0.46 17.58
CA ALA A 89 -1.52 0.26 18.98
C ALA A 89 -2.30 1.18 19.94
N ARG A 90 -2.47 2.48 19.60
CA ARG A 90 -3.28 3.41 20.40
C ARG A 90 -4.75 3.00 20.46
N LEU A 91 -5.33 2.57 19.35
CA LEU A 91 -6.69 2.03 19.31
C LEU A 91 -6.82 0.76 20.16
N SER A 92 -5.80 -0.09 20.15
CA SER A 92 -5.79 -1.30 20.98
C SER A 92 -5.83 -0.96 22.47
N GLY A 93 -5.02 0.02 22.89
CA GLY A 93 -5.01 0.51 24.26
C GLY A 93 -6.34 1.14 24.67
N ALA A 94 -6.95 1.94 23.79
CA ALA A 94 -8.23 2.60 24.07
C ALA A 94 -9.42 1.63 24.14
N LEU A 95 -9.44 0.59 23.31
CA LEU A 95 -10.54 -0.39 23.24
C LEU A 95 -10.36 -1.57 24.21
N GLY A 96 -9.18 -1.72 24.81
CA GLY A 96 -8.85 -2.87 25.66
C GLY A 96 -8.73 -4.20 24.91
N VAL A 97 -8.64 -4.17 23.57
CA VAL A 97 -8.53 -5.37 22.71
C VAL A 97 -7.48 -5.16 21.63
N SER A 98 -6.84 -6.23 21.17
CA SER A 98 -5.83 -6.12 20.11
C SER A 98 -6.45 -5.71 18.77
N VAL A 99 -5.97 -4.60 18.21
CA VAL A 99 -6.31 -4.09 16.88
C VAL A 99 -5.10 -4.17 15.97
N LYS A 100 -5.27 -4.79 14.80
CA LYS A 100 -4.24 -4.91 13.76
C LYS A 100 -4.37 -3.77 12.72
N PRO A 101 -3.27 -3.32 12.09
CA PRO A 101 -3.32 -2.36 10.98
C PRO A 101 -4.31 -2.74 9.87
N SER A 102 -4.41 -4.04 9.53
CA SER A 102 -5.36 -4.54 8.53
C SER A 102 -6.83 -4.34 8.92
N GLN A 103 -7.16 -4.32 10.22
CA GLN A 103 -8.51 -4.03 10.70
C GLN A 103 -8.83 -2.55 10.56
N VAL A 104 -7.85 -1.66 10.78
CA VAL A 104 -8.00 -0.22 10.55
C VAL A 104 -8.26 0.06 9.06
N ILE A 105 -7.45 -0.51 8.17
CA ILE A 105 -7.65 -0.37 6.71
C ILE A 105 -9.03 -0.90 6.29
N ARG A 106 -9.45 -2.06 6.82
CA ARG A 106 -10.79 -2.60 6.56
C ARG A 106 -11.90 -1.66 7.06
N ALA A 107 -11.73 -1.03 8.23
CA ALA A 107 -12.70 -0.06 8.72
C ALA A 107 -12.78 1.15 7.76
N CYS A 108 -11.65 1.63 7.25
CA CYS A 108 -11.63 2.67 6.21
C CYS A 108 -12.40 2.25 4.95
N LEU A 109 -12.27 0.99 4.50
CA LEU A 109 -13.06 0.48 3.37
C LEU A 109 -14.58 0.53 3.63
N ILE A 110 -15.01 0.22 4.86
CA ILE A 110 -16.43 0.34 5.23
C ILE A 110 -16.88 1.80 5.13
N HIS A 111 -16.07 2.75 5.62
CA HIS A 111 -16.37 4.19 5.48
C HIS A 111 -16.44 4.63 4.01
N LEU A 112 -15.52 4.16 3.16
CA LEU A 112 -15.50 4.47 1.73
C LEU A 112 -16.77 3.98 1.03
N LEU A 113 -17.18 2.74 1.29
CA LEU A 113 -18.41 2.17 0.71
C LEU A 113 -19.68 2.83 1.25
N HIS A 114 -19.71 3.16 2.55
CA HIS A 114 -20.84 3.89 3.15
C HIS A 114 -21.01 5.28 2.54
N ALA A 115 -19.90 5.99 2.30
CA ALA A 115 -19.92 7.36 1.80
C ALA A 115 -19.84 7.47 0.26
N GLU A 116 -19.89 6.36 -0.48
CA GLU A 116 -19.66 6.32 -1.94
C GLU A 116 -20.42 7.41 -2.70
N HIS A 117 -21.71 7.55 -2.43
CA HIS A 117 -22.57 8.53 -3.10
C HIS A 117 -22.11 9.98 -2.84
N GLU A 118 -21.70 10.30 -1.61
CA GLU A 118 -21.20 11.64 -1.27
C GLU A 118 -19.78 11.85 -1.81
N ILE A 119 -18.94 10.81 -1.85
CA ILE A 119 -17.61 10.87 -2.46
C ILE A 119 -17.72 11.26 -3.93
N ILE A 120 -18.59 10.60 -4.69
CA ILE A 120 -18.82 10.92 -6.11
C ILE A 120 -19.39 12.33 -6.26
N ARG A 121 -20.39 12.70 -5.45
CA ARG A 121 -20.98 14.05 -5.49
C ARG A 121 -19.94 15.16 -5.24
N HIS A 122 -19.02 14.96 -4.30
CA HIS A 122 -17.94 15.93 -4.03
C HIS A 122 -16.88 15.92 -5.12
N ALA A 123 -16.54 14.75 -5.68
CA ALA A 123 -15.60 14.64 -6.79
C ALA A 123 -16.10 15.34 -8.07
N GLU A 124 -17.39 15.23 -8.40
CA GLU A 124 -18.00 15.89 -9.56
C GLU A 124 -17.99 17.42 -9.47
N ARG A 125 -17.86 17.98 -8.27
CA ARG A 125 -17.77 19.44 -8.05
C ARG A 125 -16.34 19.97 -8.16
N GLN A 126 -15.35 19.10 -8.16
CA GLN A 126 -13.95 19.51 -8.31
C GLN A 126 -13.65 19.87 -9.77
N PRO A 127 -12.76 20.85 -10.01
CA PRO A 127 -12.26 21.08 -11.36
C PRO A 127 -11.59 19.81 -11.88
N THR A 128 -11.65 19.60 -13.20
CA THR A 128 -11.11 18.38 -13.84
C THR A 128 -9.66 18.12 -13.42
N VAL A 129 -9.47 17.12 -12.57
CA VAL A 129 -8.15 16.75 -12.06
C VAL A 129 -7.48 15.81 -13.07
N ARG A 130 -6.27 16.17 -13.52
CA ARG A 130 -5.45 15.25 -14.33
C ARG A 130 -4.66 14.34 -13.41
N ARG A 131 -4.59 13.07 -13.76
CA ARG A 131 -3.74 12.10 -13.05
C ARG A 131 -2.26 12.50 -13.20
N PRO A 132 -1.53 12.70 -12.10
CA PRO A 132 -0.08 12.97 -12.16
C PRO A 132 0.71 11.79 -12.70
N SER A 133 1.90 12.07 -13.23
CA SER A 133 2.88 11.02 -13.55
C SER A 133 3.43 10.40 -12.26
N ASN A 134 3.71 9.10 -12.27
CA ASN A 134 4.33 8.41 -11.14
C ASN A 134 5.75 8.92 -10.80
N THR A 135 6.39 9.66 -11.70
CA THR A 135 7.71 10.26 -11.51
C THR A 135 7.67 11.60 -10.75
N GLU A 136 6.50 12.23 -10.66
CA GLU A 136 6.34 13.57 -10.09
C GLU A 136 5.82 13.47 -8.65
N ALA A 137 6.74 13.24 -7.70
CA ALA A 137 6.40 13.04 -6.29
C ALA A 137 5.57 14.17 -5.68
N ILE A 138 5.82 15.43 -6.06
CA ILE A 138 5.08 16.60 -5.57
C ILE A 138 3.64 16.57 -6.10
N ALA A 139 3.47 16.37 -7.41
CA ALA A 139 2.15 16.34 -8.03
C ALA A 139 1.30 15.16 -7.53
N LEU A 140 1.93 14.01 -7.23
CA LEU A 140 1.26 12.89 -6.55
C LEU A 140 0.76 13.30 -5.15
N ALA A 141 1.60 13.96 -4.35
CA ALA A 141 1.22 14.39 -3.01
C ALA A 141 0.07 15.42 -3.03
N GLU A 142 0.09 16.36 -3.99
CA GLU A 142 -1.01 17.31 -4.19
C GLU A 142 -2.30 16.61 -4.62
N PHE A 143 -2.20 15.62 -5.51
CA PHE A 143 -3.34 14.81 -5.93
C PHE A 143 -3.93 13.99 -4.76
N ASP A 144 -3.08 13.38 -3.93
CA ASP A 144 -3.49 12.66 -2.73
C ASP A 144 -4.17 13.59 -1.73
N GLN A 145 -3.70 14.84 -1.60
CA GLN A 145 -4.31 15.87 -0.75
C GLN A 145 -5.71 16.25 -1.25
N VAL A 146 -5.91 16.41 -2.56
CA VAL A 146 -7.23 16.67 -3.15
C VAL A 146 -8.18 15.50 -2.86
N ILE A 147 -7.72 14.25 -3.04
CA ILE A 147 -8.52 13.07 -2.68
C ILE A 147 -8.88 13.09 -1.20
N ALA A 148 -7.92 13.38 -0.31
CA ALA A 148 -8.15 13.43 1.12
C ALA A 148 -9.20 14.49 1.51
N GLU A 149 -9.21 15.65 0.85
CA GLU A 149 -10.21 16.71 1.06
C GLU A 149 -11.62 16.26 0.63
N ILE A 150 -11.75 15.63 -0.54
CA ILE A 150 -13.01 15.05 -1.01
C ILE A 150 -13.53 14.02 0.00
N LEU A 151 -12.67 13.10 0.43
CA LEU A 151 -13.04 12.06 1.40
C LEU A 151 -13.44 12.67 2.74
N SER A 152 -12.73 13.70 3.21
CA SER A 152 -13.06 14.38 4.47
C SER A 152 -14.44 15.04 4.43
N ALA A 153 -14.77 15.73 3.33
CA ALA A 153 -16.08 16.32 3.12
C ALA A 153 -17.18 15.26 3.02
N ALA A 154 -16.95 14.22 2.21
CA ALA A 154 -17.92 13.14 2.00
C ALA A 154 -18.22 12.36 3.29
N PHE A 155 -17.21 12.07 4.12
CA PHE A 155 -17.42 11.38 5.40
C PHE A 155 -18.23 12.20 6.40
N ARG A 156 -18.13 13.54 6.34
CA ARG A 156 -18.96 14.42 7.18
C ARG A 156 -20.43 14.36 6.74
N ASP A 157 -20.67 14.38 5.43
CA ASP A 157 -22.02 14.47 4.87
C ASP A 157 -22.75 13.11 4.86
N ALA A 158 -22.02 12.00 4.76
CA ALA A 158 -22.58 10.65 4.78
C ALA A 158 -23.19 10.24 6.13
N GLY A 159 -22.92 10.98 7.21
CA GLY A 159 -23.45 10.72 8.54
C GLY A 159 -22.91 9.43 9.19
N PRO A 160 -23.45 9.02 10.35
CA PRO A 160 -22.92 7.90 11.12
C PRO A 160 -23.22 6.55 10.47
N ILE A 161 -22.23 5.64 10.50
CA ILE A 161 -22.42 4.24 10.10
C ILE A 161 -23.37 3.57 11.09
N ARG A 162 -24.49 3.07 10.59
CA ARG A 162 -25.43 2.29 11.39
C ARG A 162 -24.94 0.84 11.50
N PRO A 163 -24.87 0.26 12.71
CA PRO A 163 -24.54 -1.15 12.84
C PRO A 163 -25.61 -1.97 12.12
N LYS A 164 -25.18 -2.87 11.23
CA LYS A 164 -26.07 -3.90 10.68
C LYS A 164 -26.47 -4.79 11.87
N ARG A 165 -27.74 -4.69 12.27
CA ARG A 165 -28.36 -5.54 13.31
C ARG A 165 -28.70 -6.91 12.73
#